data_AF-A0A519UV82-F1
#
_entry.id   AF-A0A519UV82-F1
#
_cell.length_a   1.000
_cell.length_b   1.000
_cell.length_c   1.000
_cell.angle_alpha   90.00
_cell.angle_beta   90.00
_cell.angle_gamma   90.00
#
_symmetry.space_group_name_H-M   'P 1'
#
loop_
_entity.id
_entity.type
_entity.pdbx_description
1 polymer ?
#
loop_
_entity_poly.entity_id
_entity_poly.type
_entity_poly.pdbx_seq_one_letter_code
_entity_poly.pdbx_strand_id
1 'polypeptide(L)'
;MEVPPEYPGGIAKFYEFLGKTIKYPTLAAENEIQGNVFVSFTVERDGSLNDIKIDRRLGYGTDEEAVRVLKLSKYWNPGMQNGRPVRVKYNIPIKFAFRNVEKENKTANVAIKSNGSSDPLVMVDNEVKDLSILAKLESNTIKSVDVLKAPVSTALYGKSAENGAVIITSKKTPKPAVTLVNRN
;
A
#
# COMPACT_ATOMS: atom_id res chain seq x y z
N MET A 1 40.20 -17.99 13.03
CA MET A 1 38.77 -17.62 13.17
C MET A 1 38.36 -16.90 11.90
N GLU A 2 37.23 -17.28 11.34
CA GLU A 2 36.66 -16.67 10.14
C GLU A 2 35.37 -15.96 10.55
N VAL A 3 35.18 -14.74 10.07
CA VAL A 3 33.99 -13.93 10.35
C VAL A 3 33.43 -13.47 9.00
N PRO A 4 32.15 -13.73 8.70
CA PRO A 4 31.53 -13.25 7.47
C PRO A 4 31.40 -11.72 7.49
N PRO A 5 31.29 -11.07 6.32
CA PRO A 5 30.97 -9.65 6.27
C PRO A 5 29.58 -9.39 6.86
N GLU A 6 29.42 -8.24 7.51
CA GLU A 6 28.17 -7.90 8.18
C GLU A 6 27.85 -6.40 8.03
N TYR A 7 26.59 -6.07 7.78
CA TYR A 7 26.14 -4.67 7.76
C TYR A 7 26.22 -4.05 9.17
N PRO A 8 26.49 -2.74 9.33
CA PRO A 8 26.48 -2.11 10.66
C PRO A 8 25.14 -2.27 11.37
N GLY A 9 25.15 -2.96 12.52
CA GLY A 9 23.95 -3.32 13.27
C GLY A 9 23.24 -4.59 12.80
N GLY A 10 23.90 -5.37 11.94
CA GLY A 10 23.45 -6.68 11.48
C GLY A 10 22.53 -6.66 10.28
N ILE A 11 22.25 -7.85 9.74
CA ILE A 11 21.46 -8.02 8.52
C ILE A 11 20.01 -7.52 8.68
N ALA A 12 19.45 -7.57 9.89
CA ALA A 12 18.12 -7.03 10.18
C ALA A 12 18.05 -5.51 9.93
N LYS A 13 19.09 -4.76 10.36
CA LYS A 13 19.20 -3.32 10.11
C LYS A 13 19.40 -3.01 8.64
N PHE A 14 20.07 -3.89 7.92
CA PHE A 14 20.19 -3.78 6.48
C PHE A 14 18.83 -3.91 5.78
N TYR A 15 18.03 -4.93 6.10
CA TYR A 15 16.67 -5.06 5.55
C TYR A 15 15.74 -3.91 5.98
N GLU A 16 15.89 -3.38 7.19
CA GLU A 16 15.17 -2.18 7.63
C GLU A 16 15.53 -0.96 6.76
N PHE A 17 16.82 -0.77 6.46
CA PHE A 17 17.30 0.27 5.56
C PHE A 17 16.75 0.09 4.14
N LEU A 18 16.78 -1.14 3.60
CA LEU A 18 16.21 -1.45 2.29
C LEU A 18 14.73 -1.09 2.25
N GLY A 19 13.93 -1.56 3.22
CA GLY A 19 12.49 -1.30 3.26
C GLY A 19 12.12 0.19 3.37
N LYS A 20 12.98 1.02 3.97
CA LYS A 20 12.78 2.48 4.05
C LYS A 20 13.24 3.24 2.80
N THR A 21 14.22 2.69 2.07
CA THR A 21 14.92 3.41 0.98
C THR A 21 14.45 2.97 -0.40
N ILE A 22 13.96 1.73 -0.54
CA ILE A 22 13.39 1.20 -1.77
C ILE A 22 12.14 1.99 -2.14
N LYS A 23 12.12 2.45 -3.38
CA LYS A 23 10.98 3.06 -4.04
C LYS A 23 10.41 2.05 -5.02
N TYR A 24 9.15 1.67 -4.83
CA TYR A 24 8.50 0.74 -5.74
C TYR A 24 8.38 1.39 -7.14
N PRO A 25 8.93 0.78 -8.20
CA PRO A 25 8.80 1.32 -9.55
C PRO A 25 7.33 1.39 -9.99
N THR A 26 6.93 2.48 -10.65
CA THR A 26 5.54 2.67 -11.11
C THR A 26 5.09 1.53 -12.02
N LEU A 27 5.93 1.10 -12.97
CA LEU A 27 5.63 -0.02 -13.88
C LEU A 27 5.38 -1.33 -13.11
N ALA A 28 6.19 -1.62 -12.09
CA ALA A 28 5.99 -2.80 -11.26
C ALA A 28 4.71 -2.70 -10.42
N ALA A 29 4.35 -1.49 -9.97
CA ALA A 29 3.12 -1.27 -9.21
C ALA A 29 1.86 -1.41 -10.07
N GLU A 30 1.85 -0.82 -11.27
CA GLU A 30 0.73 -0.88 -12.22
C GLU A 30 0.47 -2.30 -12.74
N ASN A 31 1.52 -3.12 -12.85
CA ASN A 31 1.44 -4.50 -13.30
C ASN A 31 1.39 -5.51 -12.14
N GLU A 32 1.20 -5.03 -10.91
CA GLU A 32 1.10 -5.84 -9.69
C GLU A 32 2.27 -6.83 -9.47
N ILE A 33 3.45 -6.48 -9.98
CA ILE A 33 4.63 -7.36 -9.99
C ILE A 33 5.25 -7.41 -8.61
N GLN A 34 5.26 -8.57 -7.97
CA GLN A 34 5.89 -8.83 -6.68
C GLN A 34 6.88 -9.99 -6.76
N GLY A 35 7.86 -10.02 -5.86
CA GLY A 35 8.78 -11.14 -5.77
C GLY A 35 10.12 -10.79 -5.14
N ASN A 36 11.12 -11.61 -5.43
CA ASN A 36 12.48 -11.42 -4.94
C ASN A 36 13.43 -11.17 -6.12
N VAL A 37 14.20 -10.09 -6.05
CA VAL A 37 15.35 -9.84 -6.90
C VAL A 37 16.57 -10.38 -6.18
N PHE A 38 17.30 -11.30 -6.80
CA PHE A 38 18.53 -11.85 -6.19
C PHE A 38 19.72 -11.06 -6.69
N VAL A 39 20.51 -10.56 -5.75
CA VAL A 39 21.64 -9.68 -6.04
C VAL A 39 22.89 -10.23 -5.38
N SER A 40 23.94 -10.40 -6.17
CA SER A 40 25.28 -10.66 -5.67
C SER A 40 26.16 -9.42 -5.72
N PHE A 41 27.02 -9.27 -4.73
CA PHE A 41 28.01 -8.20 -4.67
C PHE A 41 29.23 -8.64 -3.87
N THR A 42 30.34 -7.93 -4.01
CA THR A 42 31.57 -8.17 -3.23
C THR A 42 31.70 -7.10 -2.16
N VAL A 43 31.86 -7.54 -0.91
CA VAL A 43 32.28 -6.68 0.20
C VAL A 43 33.79 -6.63 0.19
N GLU A 44 34.35 -5.44 -0.05
CA GLU A 44 35.79 -5.20 -0.05
C GLU A 44 36.37 -5.13 1.36
N ARG A 45 37.70 -5.12 1.44
CA ARG A 45 38.44 -5.07 2.72
C ARG A 45 38.22 -3.78 3.51
N ASP A 46 37.81 -2.71 2.84
CA ASP A 46 37.46 -1.42 3.43
C ASP A 46 35.96 -1.31 3.78
N GLY A 47 35.17 -2.35 3.47
CA GLY A 47 33.72 -2.35 3.68
C GLY A 47 32.91 -1.76 2.53
N SER A 48 33.54 -1.29 1.46
CA SER A 48 32.83 -0.81 0.26
C SER A 48 32.20 -1.98 -0.49
N LEU A 49 31.11 -1.70 -1.23
CA LEU A 49 30.44 -2.68 -2.07
C LEU A 49 30.85 -2.50 -3.54
N ASN A 50 31.38 -3.56 -4.14
CA ASN A 50 31.76 -3.63 -5.55
C ASN A 50 31.09 -4.81 -6.27
N ASP A 51 31.23 -4.86 -7.59
CA ASP A 51 30.75 -5.95 -8.45
C ASP A 51 29.28 -6.34 -8.23
N ILE A 52 28.40 -5.34 -8.05
CA ILE A 52 26.97 -5.55 -7.85
C ILE A 52 26.35 -6.10 -9.14
N LYS A 53 25.77 -7.31 -9.06
CA LYS A 53 25.18 -8.06 -10.16
C LYS A 53 23.82 -8.60 -9.79
N ILE A 54 22.87 -8.51 -10.70
CA ILE A 54 21.55 -9.14 -10.55
C ILE A 54 21.64 -10.57 -11.06
N ASP A 55 21.55 -11.54 -10.14
CA ASP A 55 21.60 -12.97 -10.45
C ASP A 55 20.22 -13.48 -10.91
N ARG A 56 19.14 -12.95 -10.32
CA ARG A 56 17.76 -13.24 -10.73
C ARG A 56 16.96 -11.96 -10.78
N ARG A 57 16.46 -11.68 -11.97
CA ARG A 57 15.68 -10.50 -12.32
C ARG A 57 14.21 -10.71 -12.00
N LEU A 58 13.56 -9.65 -11.57
CA LEU A 58 12.10 -9.56 -11.50
C LEU A 58 11.56 -8.64 -12.61
N GLY A 59 12.36 -7.67 -13.06
CA GLY A 59 12.03 -6.76 -14.16
C GLY A 59 11.19 -5.56 -13.72
N TYR A 60 10.58 -4.86 -14.68
CA TYR A 60 9.68 -3.72 -14.44
C TYR A 60 10.29 -2.57 -13.61
N GLY A 61 11.62 -2.38 -13.70
CA GLY A 61 12.35 -1.34 -12.96
C GLY A 61 12.83 -1.77 -11.56
N THR A 62 12.48 -2.98 -11.09
CA THR A 62 12.84 -3.44 -9.73
C THR A 62 14.32 -3.81 -9.62
N ASP A 63 14.90 -4.30 -10.70
CA ASP A 63 16.32 -4.65 -10.79
C ASP A 63 17.20 -3.40 -10.61
N GLU A 64 16.88 -2.34 -11.35
CA GLU A 64 17.59 -1.06 -11.33
C GLU A 64 17.48 -0.39 -9.95
N GLU A 65 16.30 -0.46 -9.35
CA GLU A 65 16.05 0.06 -8.00
C GLU A 65 16.86 -0.71 -6.95
N ALA A 66 16.94 -2.05 -7.06
CA ALA A 66 17.76 -2.87 -6.18
C ALA A 66 19.25 -2.44 -6.23
N VAL A 67 19.79 -2.24 -7.44
CA VAL A 67 21.17 -1.74 -7.62
C VAL A 67 21.34 -0.35 -7.01
N ARG A 68 20.38 0.55 -7.24
CA ARG A 68 20.43 1.94 -6.73
C ARG A 68 20.51 1.97 -5.20
N VAL A 69 19.67 1.19 -4.52
CA VAL A 69 19.63 1.18 -3.05
C VAL A 69 20.89 0.55 -2.45
N LEU A 70 21.46 -0.49 -3.09
CA LEU A 70 22.72 -1.07 -2.64
C LEU A 70 23.88 -0.06 -2.72
N LYS A 71 23.94 0.73 -3.79
CA LYS A 71 24.94 1.81 -3.93
C LYS A 71 24.78 2.92 -2.88
N LEU A 72 23.60 3.08 -2.28
CA LEU A 72 23.34 4.03 -1.20
C LEU A 72 23.59 3.46 0.20
N SER A 73 23.86 2.15 0.31
CA SER A 73 24.08 1.52 1.61
C SER A 73 25.36 2.03 2.28
N LYS A 74 25.38 1.99 3.61
CA LYS A 74 26.59 2.33 4.38
C LYS A 74 27.68 1.27 4.15
N TYR A 75 28.92 1.65 4.42
CA TYR A 75 30.04 0.71 4.47
C TYR A 75 29.73 -0.48 5.38
N TRP A 76 29.98 -1.68 4.87
CA TRP A 76 29.83 -2.94 5.58
C TRP A 76 31.07 -3.23 6.43
N ASN A 77 30.92 -4.04 7.47
CA ASN A 77 32.09 -4.64 8.12
C ASN A 77 32.66 -5.71 7.19
N PRO A 78 33.95 -5.65 6.84
CA PRO A 78 34.57 -6.63 5.96
C PRO A 78 34.60 -8.01 6.62
N GLY A 79 34.63 -9.06 5.80
CA GLY A 79 34.89 -10.40 6.31
C GLY A 79 36.32 -10.51 6.84
N MET A 80 36.52 -11.29 7.89
CA MET A 80 37.83 -11.53 8.48
C MET A 80 38.25 -12.98 8.32
N GLN A 81 39.48 -13.22 7.87
CA GLN A 81 40.10 -14.54 7.86
C GLN A 81 41.45 -14.45 8.55
N ASN A 82 41.64 -15.24 9.61
CA ASN A 82 42.88 -15.24 10.40
C ASN A 82 43.29 -13.83 10.88
N GLY A 83 42.30 -13.01 11.27
CA GLY A 83 42.52 -11.64 11.74
C GLY A 83 42.82 -10.62 10.65
N ARG A 84 42.73 -10.99 9.37
CA ARG A 84 42.96 -10.09 8.23
C ARG A 84 41.67 -9.86 7.45
N PRO A 85 41.37 -8.62 7.03
CA PRO A 85 40.20 -8.34 6.21
C PRO A 85 40.35 -8.98 4.82
N VAL A 86 39.33 -9.69 4.39
CA VAL A 86 39.27 -10.38 3.09
C VAL A 86 38.06 -9.93 2.30
N ARG A 87 38.20 -9.93 0.97
CA ARG A 87 37.10 -9.68 0.05
C ARG A 87 36.15 -10.88 0.07
N VAL A 88 34.86 -10.65 0.23
CA VAL A 88 33.87 -11.73 0.30
C VAL A 88 32.73 -11.44 -0.66
N LYS A 89 32.38 -12.42 -1.49
CA LYS A 89 31.18 -12.36 -2.32
C LYS A 89 29.97 -12.73 -1.49
N TYR A 90 28.94 -11.88 -1.55
CA TYR A 90 27.69 -12.03 -0.81
C TYR A 90 26.51 -12.07 -1.79
N ASN A 91 25.45 -12.79 -1.45
CA ASN A 91 24.22 -12.87 -2.24
C ASN A 91 23.02 -12.70 -1.30
N ILE A 92 22.10 -11.82 -1.68
CA ILE A 92 20.89 -11.54 -0.90
C ILE A 92 19.65 -11.51 -1.80
N PRO A 93 18.50 -11.99 -1.28
CA PRO A 93 17.21 -11.71 -1.89
C PRO A 93 16.68 -10.35 -1.40
N ILE A 94 16.36 -9.45 -2.32
CA ILE A 94 15.64 -8.21 -2.05
C ILE A 94 14.17 -8.41 -2.41
N LYS A 95 13.31 -8.39 -1.39
CA LYS A 95 11.87 -8.60 -1.56
C LYS A 95 11.16 -7.31 -1.96
N PHE A 96 10.50 -7.34 -3.11
CA PHE A 96 9.52 -6.35 -3.54
C PHE A 96 8.13 -6.91 -3.29
N ALA A 97 7.42 -6.31 -2.35
CA ALA A 97 6.04 -6.65 -2.05
C ALA A 97 5.24 -5.38 -1.79
N PHE A 98 3.97 -5.41 -2.15
CA PHE A 98 3.07 -4.38 -1.68
C PHE A 98 2.97 -4.53 -0.18
N ARG A 99 3.28 -3.43 0.51
CA ARG A 99 2.92 -3.34 1.92
C ARG A 99 1.41 -3.38 1.93
N ASN A 100 0.84 -4.51 2.33
CA ASN A 100 -0.51 -4.55 2.86
C ASN A 100 -0.47 -3.69 4.12
N VAL A 101 -0.53 -2.38 3.91
CA VAL A 101 -1.17 -1.52 4.88
C VAL A 101 -2.58 -2.06 4.84
N GLU A 102 -2.89 -2.96 5.78
CA GLU A 102 -4.24 -3.03 6.30
C GLU A 102 -4.55 -1.57 6.58
N LYS A 103 -5.29 -0.96 5.64
CA LYS A 103 -5.96 0.28 5.95
C LYS A 103 -6.81 -0.16 7.11
N GLU A 104 -6.40 0.18 8.32
CA GLU A 104 -7.32 0.23 9.44
C GLU A 104 -8.52 0.92 8.84
N ASN A 105 -9.58 0.13 8.61
CA ASN A 105 -10.87 0.67 8.34
C ASN A 105 -11.17 1.39 9.66
N LYS A 106 -10.75 2.66 9.75
CA LYS A 106 -11.44 3.63 10.57
C LYS A 106 -12.84 3.61 10.01
N THR A 107 -13.65 2.66 10.50
CA THR A 107 -15.09 2.80 10.56
C THR A 107 -15.24 4.16 11.21
N ALA A 108 -15.44 5.18 10.38
CA ALA A 108 -15.86 6.44 10.88
C ALA A 108 -17.21 6.09 11.51
N ASN A 109 -17.23 5.93 12.83
CA ASN A 109 -18.47 5.90 13.58
C ASN A 109 -19.06 7.31 13.43
N VAL A 110 -19.64 7.58 12.26
CA VAL A 110 -20.40 8.79 12.00
C VAL A 110 -21.71 8.57 12.74
N ALA A 111 -21.69 8.87 14.04
CA ALA A 111 -22.91 8.98 14.80
C ALA A 111 -23.66 10.21 14.28
N ILE A 112 -24.75 10.00 13.54
CA ILE A 112 -25.69 11.09 13.24
C ILE A 112 -26.39 11.41 14.56
N LYS A 113 -25.93 12.47 15.22
CA LYS A 113 -26.61 13.03 16.39
C LYS A 113 -27.76 13.89 15.86
N SER A 114 -28.99 13.36 15.84
CA SER A 114 -30.18 14.20 15.69
C SER A 114 -30.44 14.90 17.02
N ASN A 115 -30.55 16.23 17.01
CA ASN A 115 -31.00 16.99 18.18
C ASN A 115 -32.54 17.00 18.30
N GLY A 116 -33.22 16.00 17.72
CA GLY A 116 -34.68 15.93 17.62
C GLY A 116 -35.20 14.51 17.44
N SER A 117 -36.48 14.31 17.75
CA SER A 117 -37.18 13.00 17.85
C SER A 117 -37.42 12.27 16.52
N SER A 118 -36.90 12.77 15.40
CA SER A 118 -37.20 12.24 14.07
C SER A 118 -35.94 12.07 13.24
N ASP A 119 -35.83 10.90 12.61
CA ASP A 119 -34.68 10.54 11.80
C ASP A 119 -34.68 11.31 10.46
N PRO A 120 -33.51 11.77 9.99
CA PRO A 120 -33.40 12.41 8.68
C PRO A 120 -33.57 11.39 7.54
N LEU A 121 -33.99 11.88 6.36
CA LEU A 121 -34.11 11.03 5.18
C LEU A 121 -32.72 10.64 4.66
N VAL A 122 -32.42 9.35 4.54
CA VAL A 122 -31.15 8.87 4.01
C VAL A 122 -31.31 8.43 2.56
N MET A 123 -30.44 8.95 1.69
CA MET A 123 -30.35 8.53 0.29
C MET A 123 -28.96 8.01 -0.01
N VAL A 124 -28.90 6.88 -0.71
CA VAL A 124 -27.65 6.34 -1.25
C VAL A 124 -27.83 6.18 -2.75
N ASP A 125 -26.95 6.82 -3.53
CA ASP A 125 -26.98 6.74 -4.99
C ASP A 125 -28.33 7.16 -5.62
N ASN A 126 -28.95 8.19 -5.04
CA ASN A 126 -30.25 8.75 -5.46
C ASN A 126 -31.46 7.84 -5.19
N GLU A 127 -31.30 6.80 -4.37
CA GLU A 127 -32.40 5.98 -3.85
C GLU A 127 -32.57 6.21 -2.36
N VAL A 128 -33.83 6.33 -1.90
CA VAL A 128 -34.16 6.40 -0.47
C VAL A 128 -33.85 5.04 0.16
N LYS A 129 -33.02 5.03 1.21
CA LYS A 129 -32.62 3.81 1.92
C LYS A 129 -32.81 3.99 3.42
N ASP A 130 -33.01 2.85 4.07
CA ASP A 130 -33.09 2.77 5.52
C ASP A 130 -31.71 2.99 6.18
N LEU A 131 -31.69 3.52 7.40
CA LEU A 131 -30.49 3.75 8.22
C LEU A 131 -29.62 2.49 8.39
N SER A 132 -30.23 1.30 8.30
CA SER A 132 -29.53 0.01 8.31
C SER A 132 -28.49 -0.13 7.21
N ILE A 133 -28.62 0.62 6.11
CA ILE A 133 -27.60 0.62 5.05
C ILE A 133 -26.29 1.21 5.53
N LEU A 134 -26.32 2.19 6.44
CA LEU A 134 -25.13 2.88 6.92
C LEU A 134 -24.17 1.95 7.65
N ALA A 135 -24.70 0.96 8.38
CA ALA A 135 -23.90 -0.07 9.04
C ALA A 135 -23.20 -1.02 8.04
N LYS A 136 -23.70 -1.09 6.81
CA LYS A 136 -23.18 -1.97 5.74
C LYS A 136 -22.35 -1.20 4.70
N LEU A 137 -22.25 0.12 4.81
CA LEU A 137 -21.46 0.93 3.87
C LEU A 137 -19.99 0.91 4.29
N GLU A 138 -19.13 0.51 3.36
CA GLU A 138 -17.69 0.60 3.54
C GLU A 138 -17.18 1.98 3.12
N SER A 139 -16.42 2.65 4.00
CA SER A 139 -15.89 4.01 3.77
C SER A 139 -15.07 4.14 2.47
N ASN A 140 -14.40 3.07 2.04
CA ASN A 140 -13.64 3.00 0.80
C ASN A 140 -14.52 3.21 -0.45
N THR A 141 -15.80 2.82 -0.40
CA THR A 141 -16.78 2.88 -1.49
C THR A 141 -17.53 4.20 -1.54
N ILE A 142 -17.37 5.08 -0.55
CA ILE A 142 -18.08 6.37 -0.51
C ILE A 142 -17.26 7.43 -1.24
N LYS A 143 -17.91 8.14 -2.18
CA LYS A 143 -17.35 9.27 -2.92
C LYS A 143 -17.56 10.58 -2.15
N SER A 144 -18.78 10.83 -1.68
CA SER A 144 -19.12 12.03 -0.90
C SER A 144 -20.32 11.77 0.02
N VAL A 145 -20.43 12.58 1.07
CA VAL A 145 -21.59 12.65 1.97
C VAL A 145 -22.01 14.11 2.11
N ASP A 146 -23.26 14.41 1.77
CA ASP A 146 -23.83 15.75 1.80
C ASP A 146 -25.00 15.80 2.79
N VAL A 147 -25.04 16.81 3.66
CA VAL A 147 -26.10 17.01 4.66
C VAL A 147 -26.91 18.24 4.30
N LEU A 148 -28.19 18.03 3.97
CA LEU A 148 -29.14 19.08 3.65
C LEU A 148 -30.07 19.32 4.84
N LYS A 149 -30.17 20.57 5.29
CA LYS A 149 -31.13 21.00 6.32
C LYS A 149 -32.43 21.48 5.67
N ALA A 150 -33.53 21.42 6.41
CA ALA A 150 -34.76 22.10 6.02
C ALA A 150 -34.53 23.64 5.98
N PRO A 151 -35.16 24.38 5.05
CA PRO A 151 -36.19 23.97 4.09
C PRO A 151 -35.65 23.42 2.75
N VAL A 152 -34.33 23.42 2.53
CA VAL A 152 -33.69 23.05 1.26
C VAL A 152 -33.97 21.60 0.89
N SER A 153 -33.89 20.70 1.87
CA SER A 153 -34.20 19.28 1.69
C SER A 153 -35.66 19.04 1.29
N THR A 154 -36.60 19.76 1.92
CA THR A 154 -38.04 19.67 1.64
C THR A 154 -38.38 20.17 0.23
N ALA A 155 -37.71 21.21 -0.25
CA ALA A 155 -37.90 21.73 -1.60
C ALA A 155 -37.45 20.73 -2.68
N LEU A 156 -36.41 19.95 -2.40
CA LEU A 156 -35.86 18.98 -3.35
C LEU A 156 -36.55 17.61 -3.31
N TYR A 157 -37.00 17.17 -2.14
CA TYR A 157 -37.44 15.79 -1.91
C TYR A 157 -38.81 15.66 -1.24
N GLY A 158 -39.53 16.77 -1.04
CA GLY A 158 -40.88 16.79 -0.49
C GLY A 158 -40.93 16.58 1.02
N LYS A 159 -42.14 16.31 1.55
CA LYS A 159 -42.40 16.19 3.00
C LYS A 159 -41.54 15.14 3.71
N SER A 160 -41.12 14.09 3.01
CA SER A 160 -40.26 13.04 3.56
C SER A 160 -38.88 13.57 3.99
N ALA A 161 -38.47 14.75 3.54
CA ALA A 161 -37.21 15.39 3.90
C ALA A 161 -37.39 16.63 4.80
N GLU A 162 -38.53 16.76 5.48
CA GLU A 162 -38.86 17.86 6.40
C GLU A 162 -37.88 17.96 7.57
N ASN A 163 -37.22 16.86 7.93
CA ASN A 163 -36.22 16.79 9.00
C ASN A 163 -34.77 16.85 8.48
N GLY A 164 -34.57 17.24 7.21
CA GLY A 164 -33.29 17.18 6.53
C GLY A 164 -33.08 15.89 5.74
N ALA A 165 -32.05 15.88 4.90
CA ALA A 165 -31.65 14.73 4.11
C ALA A 165 -30.14 14.53 4.16
N VAL A 166 -29.71 13.27 4.29
CA VAL A 166 -28.30 12.86 4.17
C VAL A 166 -28.15 12.11 2.87
N ILE A 167 -27.34 12.65 1.96
CA ILE A 167 -27.09 12.09 0.64
C ILE A 167 -25.71 11.48 0.65
N ILE A 168 -25.63 10.19 0.34
CA ILE A 168 -24.38 9.45 0.24
C ILE A 168 -24.23 9.04 -1.22
N THR A 169 -23.13 9.46 -1.83
CA THR A 169 -22.78 9.06 -3.21
C THR A 169 -21.66 8.04 -3.13
N SER A 170 -21.83 6.88 -3.76
CA SER A 170 -20.77 5.87 -3.87
C SER A 170 -19.80 6.17 -5.03
N LYS A 171 -18.56 5.70 -4.91
CA LYS A 171 -17.59 5.64 -6.00
C LYS A 171 -18.08 4.53 -6.92
N LYS A 172 -18.60 4.87 -8.09
CA LYS A 172 -18.76 3.91 -9.18
C LYS A 172 -17.37 3.35 -9.54
N THR A 173 -17.02 2.19 -9.00
CA THR A 173 -15.95 1.38 -9.60
C THR A 173 -16.48 0.83 -10.92
N PRO A 174 -15.65 0.77 -11.98
CA PRO A 174 -16.05 0.09 -13.20
C PRO A 174 -16.37 -1.37 -12.85
N LYS A 175 -17.59 -1.80 -13.21
CA LYS A 175 -18.08 -3.18 -13.07
C LYS A 175 -17.04 -4.12 -13.71
N PRO A 176 -16.57 -5.19 -13.04
CA PRO A 176 -15.81 -6.22 -13.74
C PRO A 176 -16.69 -6.75 -14.88
N ALA A 177 -16.11 -6.81 -16.08
CA ALA A 177 -16.81 -7.28 -17.27
C ALA A 177 -17.46 -8.64 -16.98
N VAL A 178 -18.78 -8.70 -17.08
CA VAL A 178 -19.50 -9.96 -17.09
C VAL A 178 -19.07 -10.67 -18.38
N THR A 179 -18.23 -11.68 -18.26
CA THR A 179 -17.99 -12.61 -19.37
C THR A 179 -19.31 -13.34 -19.63
N LEU A 180 -20.02 -12.91 -20.67
CA LEU A 180 -21.09 -13.69 -21.27
C LEU A 180 -20.45 -14.94 -21.87
N VAL A 181 -20.49 -16.06 -21.15
CA VAL A 181 -20.42 -17.36 -21.81
C VAL A 181 -21.86 -17.78 -22.02
N ASN A 182 -22.34 -17.63 -23.24
CA ASN A 182 -23.57 -18.26 -23.68
C ASN A 182 -23.36 -18.88 -25.06
N ARG A 183 -24.05 -20.01 -25.26
CA ARG A 183 -24.30 -20.79 -26.48
C ARG A 183 -23.26 -21.87 -26.79
N ASN A 184 -23.63 -23.10 -27.14
CA ASN A 184 -24.92 -23.72 -27.49
C ASN A 184 -24.88 -25.20 -27.12
#